data_AF-K9KBM9-F1
#
_entry.id   AF-K9KBM9-F1
#
_cell.length_a   1.000
_cell.length_b   1.000
_cell.length_c   1.000
_cell.angle_alpha   90.00
_cell.angle_beta   90.00
_cell.angle_gamma   90.00
#
_symmetry.space_group_name_H-M   'P 1'
#
loop_
_entity.id
_entity.type
_entity.pdbx_description
1 polymer ?
#
loop_
_entity_poly.entity_id
_entity_poly.type
_entity_poly.pdbx_seq_one_letter_code
_entity_poly.pdbx_strand_id
1 'polypeptide(L)'
;TLPEVPLIKTYSFLIYTEVDIGELLMLKLKWKSDSYFSWSNWWNNPGFTIQKIRVKAGETQKKVIFCSREKVSHLQKGKAPVVFVKCHDKSLNKKSG
;
A
#
# COMPACT_ATOMS: atom_id res chain seq x y z
N THR A 1 -4.91 -22.30 4.19
CA THR A 1 -3.45 -22.06 4.11
C THR A 1 -3.22 -20.60 3.83
N LEU A 2 -2.49 -19.89 4.69
CA LEU A 2 -2.21 -18.46 4.52
C LEU A 2 -1.37 -18.29 3.25
N PRO A 3 -1.72 -17.40 2.30
CA PRO A 3 -0.94 -17.26 1.07
C PRO A 3 0.47 -16.78 1.43
N GLU A 4 1.46 -17.58 1.07
CA GLU A 4 2.86 -17.19 1.11
C GLU A 4 3.04 -16.09 0.05
N VAL A 5 3.50 -14.91 0.48
CA VAL A 5 3.68 -13.73 -0.37
C VAL A 5 5.16 -13.68 -0.77
N PRO A 6 5.56 -14.24 -1.93
CA PRO A 6 6.90 -14.08 -2.49
C PRO A 6 7.32 -12.61 -2.61
N LEU A 7 8.61 -12.40 -2.38
CA LEU A 7 9.26 -11.09 -2.16
C LEU A 7 9.13 -10.09 -3.32
N ILE A 8 8.80 -10.57 -4.54
CA ILE A 8 8.67 -9.76 -5.75
C ILE A 8 7.43 -10.19 -6.54
N LYS A 9 6.26 -10.20 -5.89
CA LYS A 9 4.97 -10.35 -6.58
C LYS A 9 4.05 -9.18 -6.30
N THR A 10 3.29 -8.81 -7.33
CA THR A 10 2.21 -7.83 -7.20
C THR A 10 0.90 -8.58 -6.98
N TYR A 11 0.16 -8.18 -5.96
CA TYR A 11 -1.15 -8.74 -5.65
C TYR A 11 -2.22 -7.72 -5.96
N SER A 12 -3.26 -8.15 -6.67
CA SER A 12 -4.48 -7.38 -6.89
C SER A 12 -5.62 -8.01 -6.09
N PHE A 13 -6.41 -7.18 -5.43
CA PHE A 13 -7.59 -7.59 -4.69
C PHE A 13 -8.62 -6.47 -4.72
N LEU A 14 -9.89 -6.83 -4.52
CA LEU A 14 -11.00 -5.88 -4.48
C LEU A 14 -11.25 -5.47 -3.03
N ILE A 15 -11.43 -4.17 -2.83
CA ILE A 15 -11.91 -3.58 -1.57
C ILE A 15 -13.18 -2.80 -1.93
N TYR A 16 -14.23 -2.96 -1.12
CA TYR A 16 -15.46 -2.17 -1.22
C TYR A 16 -15.69 -1.40 0.09
N THR A 17 -16.42 -0.30 0.00
CA THR A 17 -16.85 0.51 1.13
C THR A 17 -18.19 1.14 0.78
N GLU A 18 -19.09 1.26 1.74
CA GLU A 18 -20.38 1.95 1.57
C GLU A 18 -20.27 3.47 1.75
N VAL A 19 -19.08 3.95 2.15
CA VAL A 19 -18.82 5.36 2.45
C VAL A 19 -18.29 6.05 1.20
N ASP A 20 -18.90 7.18 0.82
CA ASP A 20 -18.32 8.07 -0.17
C ASP A 20 -17.13 8.83 0.44
N ILE A 21 -15.92 8.36 0.13
CA ILE A 21 -14.66 8.98 0.56
C ILE A 21 -14.31 10.20 -0.32
N GLY A 22 -14.99 10.37 -1.47
CA GLY A 22 -14.67 11.40 -2.45
C GLY A 22 -13.30 11.19 -3.10
N GLU A 23 -12.46 12.23 -3.11
CA GLU A 23 -11.14 12.15 -3.71
C GLU A 23 -10.12 11.47 -2.78
N LEU A 24 -9.51 10.36 -3.25
CA LEU A 24 -8.53 9.62 -2.47
C LEU A 24 -7.17 10.36 -2.42
N LEU A 25 -6.80 10.86 -1.25
CA LEU A 25 -5.55 11.62 -1.01
C LEU A 25 -4.46 10.82 -0.30
N MET A 26 -4.84 9.90 0.59
CA MET A 26 -3.92 9.14 1.43
C MET A 26 -4.42 7.72 1.64
N LEU A 27 -3.49 6.77 1.68
CA LEU A 27 -3.74 5.37 1.96
C LEU A 27 -2.86 4.92 3.13
N LYS A 28 -3.46 4.30 4.15
CA LYS A 28 -2.74 3.68 5.27
C LYS A 28 -2.83 2.16 5.16
N LEU A 29 -1.69 1.48 5.19
CA LEU A 29 -1.61 0.03 5.10
C LEU A 29 -1.02 -0.54 6.40
N LYS A 30 -1.72 -1.51 7.02
CA LYS A 30 -1.26 -2.19 8.24
C LYS A 30 -1.26 -3.70 8.03
N TRP A 31 -0.13 -4.33 8.29
CA TRP A 31 -0.04 -5.78 8.32
C TRP A 31 -0.31 -6.28 9.74
N LYS A 32 -1.51 -6.84 9.95
CA LYS A 32 -1.87 -7.43 11.24
C LYS A 32 -1.08 -8.72 11.50
N SER A 33 -0.76 -8.95 12.77
CA SER A 33 -0.23 -10.21 13.25
C SER A 33 -1.24 -10.80 14.22
N ASP A 34 -1.57 -12.07 14.03
CA ASP A 34 -2.42 -12.81 14.97
C ASP A 34 -1.58 -13.42 16.11
N SER A 35 -0.27 -13.16 16.15
CA SER A 35 0.61 -13.59 17.23
C SER A 35 0.56 -12.64 18.42
N TYR A 36 0.31 -13.22 19.60
CA TYR A 36 0.38 -12.54 20.89
C TYR A 36 1.74 -11.92 21.19
N PHE A 37 2.82 -12.35 20.52
CA PHE A 37 4.19 -11.86 20.77
C PHE A 37 4.68 -10.83 19.77
N SER A 38 3.82 -10.33 18.87
CA SER A 38 4.19 -9.38 17.80
C SER A 38 4.72 -8.02 18.28
N TRP A 39 4.44 -7.65 19.53
CA TRP A 39 4.97 -6.46 20.21
C TRP A 39 6.44 -6.62 20.62
N SER A 40 6.87 -7.83 20.96
CA SER A 40 8.24 -8.10 21.38
C SER A 40 9.20 -8.05 20.17
N ASN A 41 10.29 -7.30 20.30
CA ASN A 41 11.35 -7.22 19.28
C ASN A 41 12.22 -8.48 19.19
N TRP A 42 11.92 -9.50 19.99
CA TRP A 42 12.66 -10.77 20.05
C TRP A 42 12.47 -11.63 18.80
N TRP A 43 11.34 -11.48 18.10
CA TRP A 43 11.02 -12.24 16.90
C TRP A 43 11.29 -11.42 15.65
N ASN A 44 12.01 -12.02 14.69
CA ASN A 44 12.24 -11.41 13.39
C ASN A 44 10.90 -11.34 12.64
N ASN A 45 10.27 -10.17 12.64
CA ASN A 45 8.99 -9.97 11.99
C ASN A 45 9.23 -9.83 10.47
N PRO A 46 8.59 -10.64 9.62
CA PRO A 46 8.74 -10.50 8.19
C PRO A 46 8.28 -9.11 7.75
N GLY A 47 8.96 -8.58 6.73
CA GLY A 47 8.69 -7.25 6.22
C GLY A 47 8.80 -7.19 4.71
N PHE A 48 8.05 -6.26 4.12
CA PHE A 48 8.09 -5.95 2.70
C PHE A 48 8.45 -4.50 2.48
N THR A 49 9.20 -4.24 1.42
CA THR A 49 9.47 -2.89 0.95
C THR A 49 8.48 -2.58 -0.18
N ILE A 50 7.56 -1.66 0.08
CA ILE A 50 6.52 -1.26 -0.88
C ILE A 50 6.85 0.14 -1.37
N GLN A 51 6.94 0.31 -2.69
CA GLN A 51 7.23 1.63 -3.28
C GLN A 51 5.95 2.36 -3.69
N LYS A 52 5.03 1.63 -4.33
CA LYS A 52 3.83 2.18 -4.95
C LYS A 52 2.63 1.25 -4.75
N ILE A 53 1.45 1.84 -4.59
CA ILE A 53 0.17 1.13 -4.57
C ILE A 53 -0.71 1.75 -5.67
N ARG A 54 -1.28 0.92 -6.53
CA ARG A 54 -2.17 1.35 -7.61
C ARG A 54 -3.61 1.01 -7.22
N VAL A 55 -4.49 2.02 -7.27
CA VAL A 55 -5.90 1.87 -6.93
C VAL A 55 -6.74 2.24 -8.15
N LYS A 56 -7.74 1.42 -8.46
CA LYS A 56 -8.77 1.72 -9.46
C LYS A 56 -10.12 1.77 -8.75
N ALA A 57 -10.78 2.92 -8.80
CA ALA A 57 -12.16 3.06 -8.34
C ALA A 57 -13.09 2.60 -9.48
N GLY A 58 -13.95 1.60 -9.22
CA GLY A 58 -14.87 1.05 -10.20
C GLY A 58 -15.98 2.04 -10.58
N GLU A 59 -16.61 2.64 -9.58
CA GLU A 59 -17.74 3.57 -9.73
C GLU A 59 -17.37 4.79 -10.58
N THR A 60 -16.22 5.42 -10.30
CA THR A 60 -15.78 6.61 -11.02
C THR A 60 -14.83 6.31 -12.18
N GLN A 61 -14.48 5.03 -12.42
CA GLN A 61 -13.43 4.59 -13.35
C GLN A 61 -12.07 5.31 -13.20
N LYS A 62 -11.78 5.90 -12.03
CA LYS A 62 -10.55 6.67 -11.78
C LYS A 62 -9.41 5.74 -11.39
N LYS A 63 -8.22 5.99 -11.95
CA LYS A 63 -6.95 5.33 -11.57
C LYS A 63 -6.10 6.29 -10.76
N VAL A 64 -5.65 5.87 -9.59
CA VAL A 64 -4.83 6.67 -8.67
C VAL A 64 -3.61 5.85 -8.24
N ILE A 65 -2.48 6.53 -8.07
CA ILE A 65 -1.24 5.93 -7.60
C ILE A 65 -0.87 6.58 -6.27
N PHE A 66 -0.51 5.75 -5.30
CA PHE A 66 -0.02 6.17 -4.00
C PHE A 66 1.46 5.79 -3.87
N CYS A 67 2.29 6.75 -3.45
CA CYS A 67 3.72 6.60 -3.30
C CYS A 67 4.14 6.74 -1.82
N SER A 68 5.27 6.12 -1.45
CA SER A 68 5.93 6.41 -0.18
C SER A 68 6.38 7.87 -0.11
N ARG A 69 6.39 8.44 1.10
CA ARG A 69 6.96 9.77 1.38
C ARG A 69 8.50 9.76 1.32
N GLU A 70 9.13 8.67 1.76
CA GLU A 70 10.58 8.55 1.97
C GLU A 70 11.22 7.60 0.93
N LYS A 71 10.80 7.70 -0.34
CA LYS A 71 11.19 6.84 -1.49
C LYS A 71 10.76 5.38 -1.40
N VAL A 72 10.85 4.74 -0.25
CA VAL A 72 10.41 3.36 0.01
C VAL A 72 9.69 3.28 1.36
N SER A 73 8.74 2.36 1.47
CA SER A 73 7.92 2.17 2.66
C SER A 73 8.10 0.76 3.19
N HIS A 74 8.62 0.63 4.41
CA HIS A 74 8.84 -0.68 5.06
C HIS A 74 7.59 -1.12 5.83
N LEU A 75 6.86 -2.08 5.30
CA LEU A 75 5.71 -2.70 5.95
C LEU A 75 6.17 -3.92 6.74
N GLN A 76 6.05 -3.87 8.06
CA GLN A 76 6.40 -4.98 8.94
C GLN A 76 5.15 -5.60 9.58
N LYS A 77 5.12 -6.93 9.68
CA LYS A 77 4.03 -7.66 10.32
C LYS A 77 3.90 -7.27 11.80
N GLY A 78 2.70 -6.94 12.23
CA GLY A 78 2.40 -6.60 13.63
C GLY A 78 2.89 -5.23 14.11
N LYS A 79 3.53 -4.43 13.25
CA LYS A 79 4.09 -3.12 13.60
C LYS A 79 3.18 -1.97 13.14
N ALA A 80 3.71 -0.75 13.18
CA ALA A 80 3.00 0.48 12.84
C ALA A 80 2.49 0.45 11.37
N PRO A 81 1.35 1.12 11.10
CA PRO A 81 0.86 1.28 9.74
C PRO A 81 1.80 2.16 8.92
N VAL A 82 1.90 1.88 7.63
CA VAL A 82 2.68 2.67 6.70
C VAL A 82 1.75 3.56 5.88
N VAL A 83 2.17 4.81 5.67
CA VAL A 83 1.38 5.84 5.00
C VAL A 83 1.88 6.05 3.58
N PHE A 84 0.96 6.08 2.63
CA PHE A 84 1.20 6.42 1.23
C PHE A 84 0.33 7.63 0.85
N VAL A 85 0.88 8.54 0.06
CA VAL A 85 0.18 9.76 -0.39
C VAL A 85 -0.03 9.71 -1.89
N LYS A 86 -1.12 10.34 -2.37
CA LYS A 86 -1.42 10.43 -3.80
C LYS A 86 -0.23 11.06 -4.53
N CYS A 87 0.22 10.40 -5.59
CA CYS A 87 1.27 10.87 -6.48
C CYS A 87 0.81 10.76 -7.93
N HIS A 88 1.18 11.73 -8.75
CA HIS A 88 1.03 11.61 -10.19
C HIS A 88 2.19 10.78 -10.75
N ASP A 89 1.91 9.84 -11.66
CA ASP A 89 2.96 9.24 -12.48
C ASP A 89 3.62 10.39 -13.25
N LYS A 90 4.92 10.64 -13.00
CA LYS A 90 5.72 11.64 -13.74
C LYS A 90 6.00 11.22 -15.20
N SER A 91 5.13 10.42 -15.80
CA SER A 91 5.26 9.96 -17.19
C SER A 91 4.02 10.42 -17.96
N LEU A 92 4.25 11.01 -19.14
CA LEU A 92 3.27 11.51 -20.12
C LEU A 92 2.90 13.01 -20.09
N ASN A 93 3.81 13.93 -19.75
CA ASN A 93 3.75 15.30 -20.29
C ASN A 93 5.13 15.97 -20.35
N LYS A 94 6.04 15.37 -21.12
CA LYS A 94 7.15 16.13 -21.73
C LYS A 94 6.94 16.11 -23.24
N LYS A 95 5.87 16.76 -23.71
CA LYS A 95 5.89 17.33 -25.06
C LYS A 95 6.82 18.54 -24.96
N SER A 96 8.11 18.32 -25.20
CA SER A 96 8.97 19.42 -25.63
C SER A 96 8.49 19.81 -27.02
N GLY A 97 7.98 21.03 -27.13
CA GLY A 97 7.89 21.71 -28.42
C GLY A 97 9.27 21.99 -28.99
#